data_AF-A0AAV7GRV5-F1
#
_entry.id   AF-A0AAV7GRV5-F1
#
_cell.length_a   1.000
_cell.length_b   1.000
_cell.length_c   1.000
_cell.angle_alpha   90.00
_cell.angle_beta   90.00
_cell.angle_gamma   90.00
#
_symmetry.space_group_name_H-M   'P 1'
#
loop_
_entity.id
_entity.type
_entity.pdbx_description
1 polymer ?
#
loop_
_entity_poly.entity_id
_entity_poly.type
_entity_poly.pdbx_seq_one_letter_code
_entity_poly.pdbx_strand_id
1 'polypeptide(L)'
;MAMAVVGILGHFSETLLVFFLTQVCNFLYSCPRLFKIIPCPRHRLPRFDPKTGLLTGTKDGTLVNLFLRYFGKCSEKSLCIRLLIFQALACLLCFWLRHILAGWYK
;
A
#
# COMPACT_ATOMS: atom_id res chain seq x y z
N MET A 1 4.45 -10.95 -11.04
CA MET A 1 4.86 -12.21 -11.70
C MET A 1 5.98 -12.86 -10.90
N ALA A 2 7.19 -12.30 -10.86
CA ALA A 2 8.33 -12.87 -10.12
C ALA A 2 8.02 -13.25 -8.66
N MET A 3 7.46 -12.33 -7.87
CA MET A 3 7.15 -12.58 -6.45
C MET A 3 6.10 -13.69 -6.25
N ALA A 4 5.14 -13.82 -7.17
CA ALA A 4 4.12 -14.87 -7.11
C ALA A 4 4.73 -16.24 -7.45
N VAL A 5 5.56 -16.33 -8.49
CA VAL A 5 6.26 -17.57 -8.88
C VAL A 5 7.12 -18.08 -7.74
N VAL A 6 7.93 -17.20 -7.15
CA VAL A 6 8.82 -17.54 -6.02
C VAL A 6 8.03 -17.99 -4.79
N GLY A 7 6.92 -17.32 -4.46
CA GLY A 7 6.06 -17.70 -3.34
C GLY A 7 5.34 -19.04 -3.52
N ILE A 8 4.90 -19.35 -4.75
CA ILE A 8 4.21 -20.62 -5.07
C ILE A 8 5.20 -21.78 -5.09
N LEU A 9 6.31 -21.66 -5.84
CA LEU A 9 7.32 -22.72 -5.94
C LEU A 9 8.02 -22.98 -4.60
N GLY A 10 8.20 -21.94 -3.78
CA GLY A 10 8.80 -22.06 -2.46
C GLY A 10 7.84 -22.49 -1.34
N HIS A 11 6.54 -22.71 -1.64
CA HIS A 11 5.52 -23.04 -0.63
C HIS A 11 5.43 -22.05 0.55
N PHE A 12 5.68 -20.76 0.30
CA PHE A 12 5.56 -19.69 1.30
C PHE A 12 4.64 -18.56 0.84
N SER A 13 3.67 -18.88 -0.03
CA SER A 13 2.70 -17.93 -0.59
C SER A 13 1.92 -17.18 0.50
N GLU A 14 1.58 -17.83 1.61
CA GLU A 14 0.90 -17.20 2.75
C GLU A 14 1.76 -16.12 3.40
N THR A 15 3.02 -16.42 3.73
CA THR A 15 3.94 -15.43 4.30
C THR A 15 4.19 -14.28 3.32
N LEU A 16 4.34 -14.60 2.03
CA LEU A 16 4.51 -13.61 0.98
C LEU A 16 3.31 -12.65 0.94
N LEU A 17 2.08 -13.16 1.06
CA LEU A 17 0.87 -12.34 1.08
C LEU A 17 0.88 -11.34 2.24
N VAL A 18 1.32 -11.76 3.44
CA VAL A 18 1.46 -10.84 4.58
C VAL A 18 2.51 -9.75 4.32
N PHE A 19 3.63 -10.05 3.64
CA PHE A 19 4.58 -9.00 3.20
C PHE A 19 3.97 -7.99 2.22
N PHE A 20 2.96 -8.41 1.47
CA PHE A 20 2.17 -7.54 0.60
C PHE A 20 1.02 -6.81 1.34
N LEU A 21 1.03 -6.75 2.68
CA LEU A 21 -0.05 -6.16 3.47
C LEU A 21 -0.41 -4.73 3.03
N THR A 22 0.56 -3.84 2.83
CA THR A 22 0.28 -2.47 2.36
C THR A 22 -0.44 -2.46 1.01
N GLN A 23 -0.03 -3.35 0.10
CA GLN A 23 -0.62 -3.48 -1.24
C GLN A 23 -2.04 -4.07 -1.15
N VAL A 24 -2.25 -5.05 -0.27
CA VAL A 24 -3.57 -5.62 0.05
C VAL A 24 -4.49 -4.54 0.62
N CYS A 25 -4.02 -3.75 1.60
CA CYS A 25 -4.78 -2.64 2.15
C CYS A 25 -5.16 -1.59 1.09
N ASN A 26 -4.23 -1.22 0.21
CA ASN A 26 -4.54 -0.32 -0.90
C ASN A 26 -5.57 -0.92 -1.88
N PHE A 27 -5.48 -2.23 -2.16
CA PHE A 27 -6.45 -2.93 -3.00
C PHE A 27 -7.84 -2.95 -2.36
N LEU A 28 -7.94 -3.34 -1.08
CA LEU A 28 -9.20 -3.37 -0.33
C LEU A 28 -9.88 -2.00 -0.29
N TYR A 29 -9.10 -0.94 -0.04
CA TYR A 29 -9.63 0.43 -0.06
C TYR A 29 -10.05 0.87 -1.47
N SER A 30 -9.41 0.35 -2.51
CA SER A 30 -9.77 0.61 -3.91
C SER A 30 -10.94 -0.26 -4.40
N CYS A 31 -11.30 -1.36 -3.72
CA CYS A 31 -12.31 -2.34 -4.15
C CYS A 31 -13.64 -1.71 -4.57
N PRO A 32 -14.29 -0.83 -3.78
CA PRO A 32 -15.59 -0.27 -4.15
C PRO A 32 -15.57 0.43 -5.53
N ARG A 33 -14.43 1.00 -5.89
CA ARG A 33 -14.24 1.68 -7.16
C ARG A 33 -13.83 0.72 -8.28
N LEU A 34 -13.06 -0.32 -7.99
CA LEU A 34 -12.72 -1.36 -8.97
C LEU A 34 -13.97 -2.13 -9.42
N PHE A 35 -14.88 -2.45 -8.50
CA PHE A 35 -16.16 -3.09 -8.79
C PHE A 35 -17.22 -2.12 -9.35
N LYS A 36 -16.84 -0.88 -9.68
CA LYS A 36 -17.71 0.16 -10.24
C LYS A 36 -18.94 0.52 -9.40
N ILE A 37 -18.93 0.23 -8.10
CA ILE A 37 -19.96 0.71 -7.15
C ILE A 37 -19.88 2.25 -7.07
N ILE A 38 -18.67 2.80 -7.19
CA ILE A 38 -18.38 4.24 -7.29
C ILE A 38 -17.72 4.52 -8.66
N PRO A 39 -18.01 5.65 -9.34
CA PRO A 39 -17.35 6.00 -10.59
C PRO A 39 -15.82 5.97 -10.46
N CYS A 40 -15.18 5.22 -11.36
CA CYS A 40 -13.74 5.06 -11.39
C CYS A 40 -13.11 6.00 -12.45
N PRO A 41 -12.46 7.10 -12.05
CA PRO A 41 -11.72 7.94 -12.97
C PRO A 41 -10.52 7.16 -13.52
N ARG A 42 -10.14 7.46 -14.78
CA ARG A 42 -9.04 6.82 -15.48
C ARG A 42 -7.69 7.01 -14.77
N HIS A 43 -7.45 8.18 -14.19
CA HIS A 43 -6.26 8.49 -13.40
C HIS A 43 -6.66 8.68 -11.93
N ARG A 44 -6.07 7.89 -11.02
CA ARG A 44 -6.32 7.93 -9.56
C ARG A 44 -5.16 8.53 -8.77
N LEU A 45 -4.27 9.24 -9.48
CA LEU A 45 -3.09 9.89 -8.91
C LEU A 45 -3.49 11.19 -8.20
N PRO A 46 -2.74 11.61 -7.18
CA PRO A 46 -2.96 12.90 -6.53
C PRO A 46 -2.77 14.06 -7.51
N ARG A 47 -3.47 15.18 -7.27
CA ARG A 47 -3.33 16.37 -8.12
C ARG A 47 -2.05 17.11 -7.76
N PHE A 48 -1.27 17.45 -8.78
CA PHE A 48 -0.13 18.34 -8.66
C PHE A 48 -0.59 19.80 -8.76
N ASP A 49 -0.15 20.63 -7.82
CA ASP A 49 -0.36 22.07 -7.86
C ASP A 49 0.93 22.77 -8.32
N PRO A 50 0.97 23.34 -9.54
CA PRO A 50 2.17 23.97 -10.09
C PRO A 50 2.58 25.24 -9.34
N LYS A 51 1.68 25.87 -8.59
CA LYS A 51 1.99 27.08 -7.81
C LYS A 51 2.79 26.77 -6.56
N THR A 52 2.51 25.64 -5.92
CA THR A 52 3.17 25.22 -4.68
C THR A 52 4.22 24.14 -4.89
N GLY A 53 4.20 23.44 -6.03
CA GLY A 53 5.06 22.28 -6.31
C GLY A 53 4.70 21.06 -5.46
N LEU A 54 3.51 21.04 -4.85
CA LEU A 54 3.06 20.02 -3.92
C LEU A 54 1.94 19.17 -4.51
N LEU A 55 1.86 17.92 -4.05
CA LEU A 55 0.76 17.01 -4.33
C LEU A 55 -0.36 17.24 -3.31
N THR A 56 -1.59 17.35 -3.81
CA THR A 56 -2.81 17.45 -3.01
C THR A 56 -3.61 16.14 -3.12
N GLY A 57 -4.03 15.61 -1.97
CA GLY A 57 -4.83 14.40 -1.90
C GLY A 57 -6.23 14.62 -2.45
N THR A 58 -6.65 13.78 -3.38
CA THR A 58 -8.02 13.76 -3.90
C THR A 58 -8.92 12.88 -3.03
N LYS A 59 -10.23 12.88 -3.30
CA LYS A 59 -11.18 11.93 -2.66
C LYS A 59 -11.12 10.53 -3.28
N ASP A 60 -10.11 10.25 -4.10
CA ASP A 60 -9.97 8.95 -4.73
C ASP A 60 -9.54 7.91 -3.69
N GLY A 61 -10.22 6.77 -3.68
CA GLY A 61 -10.02 5.69 -2.72
C GLY A 61 -8.70 4.94 -2.92
N THR A 62 -7.56 5.61 -2.75
CA THR A 62 -6.23 5.00 -2.78
C THR A 62 -5.45 5.33 -1.51
N LEU A 63 -4.55 4.43 -1.11
CA LEU A 63 -3.72 4.62 0.09
C LEU A 63 -2.81 5.85 -0.04
N VAL A 64 -2.37 6.17 -1.25
CA VAL A 64 -1.61 7.40 -1.57
C VAL A 64 -2.41 8.67 -1.24
N ASN A 65 -3.67 8.73 -1.69
CA ASN A 65 -4.53 9.89 -1.41
C ASN A 65 -4.93 9.95 0.08
N LEU A 66 -5.09 8.80 0.73
CA LEU A 66 -5.29 8.74 2.18
C LEU A 66 -4.09 9.31 2.94
N PHE A 67 -2.86 8.93 2.56
CA PHE A 67 -1.63 9.44 3.16
C PHE A 67 -1.45 10.96 2.97
N LEU A 68 -1.86 11.50 1.83
CA LEU A 68 -1.86 12.94 1.58
C LEU A 68 -2.98 13.67 2.33
N ARG A 69 -4.12 13.03 2.58
CA ARG A 69 -5.19 13.60 3.41
C ARG A 69 -4.84 13.61 4.88
N TYR A 70 -4.16 12.58 5.37
CA TYR A 70 -3.79 12.47 6.79
C TYR A 70 -2.59 13.37 7.16
N PHE A 71 -1.55 13.39 6.33
CA PHE A 71 -0.32 14.15 6.62
C PHE A 71 -0.24 15.50 5.89
N GLY A 72 -1.23 15.81 5.04
CA GLY A 72 -1.28 17.05 4.28
C GLY A 72 -0.52 17.02 2.95
N LYS A 73 -0.42 18.20 2.32
CA LYS A 73 0.22 18.41 1.02
C LYS A 73 1.72 18.19 1.15
N CYS A 74 2.29 17.35 0.29
CA CYS A 74 3.71 17.00 0.32
C CYS A 74 4.28 16.93 -1.10
N SER A 75 5.61 17.03 -1.22
CA SER A 75 6.32 16.69 -2.45
C SER A 75 6.19 15.21 -2.77
N GLU A 76 6.21 14.86 -4.07
CA GLU A 76 6.22 13.48 -4.56
C GLU A 76 7.34 12.64 -3.94
N LYS A 77 8.56 13.21 -3.81
CA LYS A 77 9.70 12.51 -3.21
C LYS A 77 9.44 12.16 -1.74
N SER A 78 8.92 13.13 -0.98
CA SER A 78 8.59 12.94 0.44
C SER A 78 7.46 11.91 0.62
N LEU A 79 6.44 11.97 -0.23
CA LEU A 79 5.35 10.99 -0.23
C LEU A 79 5.86 9.57 -0.50
N CYS A 80 6.73 9.42 -1.50
CA CYS A 80 7.34 8.15 -1.84
C CYS A 80 8.15 7.58 -0.67
N ILE A 81 9.02 8.40 -0.05
CA ILE A 81 9.81 7.99 1.12
C ILE A 81 8.90 7.56 2.27
N ARG A 82 7.83 8.30 2.56
CA ARG A 82 6.89 7.96 3.63
C ARG A 82 6.16 6.64 3.37
N LEU A 83 5.79 6.36 2.12
CA LEU A 83 5.19 5.08 1.74
C LEU A 83 6.20 3.92 1.82
N LEU A 84 7.45 4.15 1.45
CA LEU A 84 8.52 3.15 1.59
C LEU A 84 8.82 2.84 3.06
N ILE A 85 8.84 3.85 3.93
CA ILE A 85 8.98 3.66 5.38
C ILE A 85 7.80 2.84 5.90
N PHE A 86 6.56 3.16 5.50
CA PHE A 86 5.39 2.38 5.88
C PHE A 86 5.48 0.92 5.41
N GLN A 87 5.95 0.69 4.18
CA GLN A 87 6.19 -0.66 3.67
C GLN A 87 7.26 -1.40 4.48
N ALA A 88 8.37 -0.74 4.82
CA ALA A 88 9.43 -1.35 5.61
C ALA A 88 8.93 -1.71 7.02
N LEU A 89 8.17 -0.83 7.67
CA LEU A 89 7.54 -1.11 8.97
C LEU A 89 6.55 -2.28 8.89
N ALA A 90 5.74 -2.36 7.84
CA ALA A 90 4.84 -3.49 7.63
C ALA A 90 5.63 -4.80 7.43
N CYS A 91 6.74 -4.77 6.70
CA CYS A 91 7.62 -5.94 6.54
C CYS A 91 8.28 -6.36 7.87
N LEU A 92 8.74 -5.42 8.69
CA LEU A 92 9.29 -5.71 10.01
C LEU A 92 8.25 -6.33 10.94
N LEU A 93 7.03 -5.79 10.93
CA LEU A 93 5.89 -6.34 11.67
C LEU A 93 5.55 -7.76 11.18
N CYS A 94 5.63 -8.03 9.88
CA CYS A 94 5.49 -9.38 9.33
C CYS A 94 6.54 -10.36 9.84
N PHE A 95 7.81 -9.98 9.85
CA PHE A 95 8.87 -10.83 10.40
C PHE A 95 8.64 -11.11 11.89
N TRP A 96 8.23 -10.09 12.64
CA TRP A 96 7.91 -10.22 14.05
C TRP A 96 6.72 -11.17 14.30
N LEU A 97 5.62 -11.00 13.55
CA LEU A 97 4.46 -11.90 13.61
C LEU A 97 4.84 -13.34 13.23
N ARG A 98 5.64 -13.53 12.18
CA ARG A 98 6.13 -14.85 11.77
C ARG A 98 6.94 -15.50 12.88
N HIS A 99 7.79 -14.73 13.57
CA HIS A 99 8.58 -15.24 14.68
C HIS A 99 7.72 -15.69 15.86
N ILE A 100 6.68 -14.91 16.21
CA ILE A 100 5.72 -15.27 17.26
C ILE A 100 4.92 -16.52 16.88
N LEU A 101 4.37 -16.56 15.67
CA LEU A 101 3.54 -17.68 15.18
C LEU A 101 4.35 -18.99 15.08
N ALA A 102 5.63 -18.92 14.71
CA ALA A 102 6.52 -20.08 14.73
C ALA A 102 6.73 -20.64 16.15
N GLY A 103 6.63 -19.80 17.18
CA GLY A 103 6.67 -20.23 18.58
C GLY A 103 5.37 -20.89 19.07
N TRP A 104 4.24 -20.64 18.39
CA TRP A 104 2.92 -21.17 18.76
C TRP A 104 2.57 -22.48 18.07
N TYR A 105 3.13 -22.76 16.89
CA TYR A 105 2.92 -24.01 16.16
C TYR A 105 3.92 -25.10 16.61
N LYS A 106 4.07 -25.25 17.93
CA LYS A 106 4.92 -26.27 18.55
C LYS A 106 4.12 -27.07 19.56
#